data_AF-A0A2S0JPM0-F1
#
_entry.id   AF-A0A2S0JPM0-F1
#
_cell.length_a   1.000
_cell.length_b   1.000
_cell.length_c   1.000
_cell.angle_alpha   90.00
_cell.angle_beta   90.00
_cell.angle_gamma   90.00
#
_symmetry.space_group_name_H-M   'P 1'
#
loop_
_entity.id
_entity.type
_entity.pdbx_description
1 polymer ?
#
loop_
_entity_poly.entity_id
_entity_poly.type
_entity_poly.pdbx_seq_one_letter_code
_entity_poly.pdbx_strand_id
1 'polypeptide(L)'
;MRKKGYFIDKYKNQIYNDEALVSSKLYPDTPMSQELGEMIFNSIVEQVFICNYQTEQKSKLELLSINDVKSEWYSKYKYNICLDDEAYLNDFPNGYCFFVELWESEKGAPILVLFHYH
;
A
#
# COMPACT_ATOMS: atom_id res chain seq x y z
N MET A 1 -14.42 -21.83 -6.16
CA MET A 1 -14.38 -20.51 -6.84
C MET A 1 -13.09 -19.82 -6.44
N ARG A 2 -12.15 -19.58 -7.38
CA ARG A 2 -10.96 -18.76 -7.08
C ARG A 2 -11.47 -17.36 -6.74
N LYS A 3 -11.18 -16.87 -5.52
CA LYS A 3 -11.37 -15.44 -5.20
C LYS A 3 -10.48 -14.67 -6.18
N LYS A 4 -11.13 -14.05 -7.16
CA LYS A 4 -10.51 -13.13 -8.11
C LYS A 4 -10.07 -11.87 -7.37
N GLY A 5 -8.94 -11.30 -7.74
CA GLY A 5 -8.50 -10.04 -7.14
C GLY A 5 -7.02 -9.74 -7.26
N TYR A 6 -6.62 -8.65 -6.59
CA TYR A 6 -5.28 -8.10 -6.65
C TYR A 6 -4.33 -8.86 -5.73
N PHE A 7 -3.11 -9.09 -6.19
CA PHE A 7 -2.04 -9.67 -5.38
C PHE A 7 -0.65 -9.25 -5.86
N ILE A 8 0.31 -9.24 -4.95
CA ILE A 8 1.74 -9.20 -5.29
C ILE A 8 2.24 -10.64 -5.38
N ASP A 9 2.87 -10.99 -6.49
CA ASP A 9 3.72 -12.16 -6.61
C ASP A 9 5.12 -11.80 -6.09
N LYS A 10 5.51 -12.38 -4.94
CA LYS A 10 6.76 -12.02 -4.25
C LYS A 10 8.02 -12.53 -4.98
N TYR A 11 7.89 -13.60 -5.77
CA TYR A 11 9.03 -14.14 -6.53
C TYR A 11 9.32 -13.28 -7.76
N LYS A 12 8.27 -12.81 -8.43
CA LYS A 12 8.41 -11.93 -9.59
C LYS A 12 8.58 -10.47 -9.20
N ASN A 13 8.17 -10.11 -7.98
CA ASN A 13 8.04 -8.74 -7.51
C ASN A 13 7.12 -7.91 -8.41
N GLN A 14 5.89 -8.37 -8.60
CA GLN A 14 4.92 -7.78 -9.53
C GLN A 14 3.50 -7.81 -8.94
N ILE A 15 2.71 -6.77 -9.22
CA ILE A 15 1.28 -6.72 -8.89
C ILE A 15 0.48 -7.27 -10.07
N TYR A 16 -0.46 -8.16 -9.76
CA TYR A 16 -1.43 -8.72 -10.69
C TYR A 16 -2.85 -8.45 -10.23
N ASN A 17 -3.77 -8.33 -11.18
CA ASN A 17 -5.19 -8.54 -10.98
C ASN A 17 -5.58 -9.82 -11.74
N ASP A 18 -5.74 -10.91 -11.02
CA ASP A 18 -5.84 -12.25 -11.60
C ASP A 18 -4.66 -12.59 -12.54
N GLU A 19 -4.87 -12.50 -13.85
CA GLU A 19 -3.87 -12.80 -14.89
C GLU A 19 -3.30 -11.53 -15.53
N ALA A 20 -3.91 -10.37 -15.28
CA ALA A 20 -3.48 -9.10 -15.83
C ALA A 20 -2.36 -8.50 -14.96
N LEU A 21 -1.24 -8.14 -15.57
CA LEU A 21 -0.18 -7.39 -14.91
C LEU A 21 -0.69 -5.96 -14.63
N VAL A 22 -0.50 -5.49 -13.41
CA VAL A 22 -0.88 -4.14 -12.97
C VAL A 22 0.35 -3.27 -12.77
N SER A 23 1.41 -3.86 -12.20
CA SER A 23 2.70 -3.20 -12.02
C SER A 23 3.82 -4.22 -12.00
N SER A 24 4.97 -3.86 -12.55
CA SER A 24 6.17 -4.69 -12.56
C SER A 24 7.40 -4.05 -11.92
N LYS A 25 7.24 -2.87 -11.32
CA LYS A 25 8.33 -2.13 -10.69
C LYS A 25 7.83 -1.26 -9.56
N LEU A 26 8.70 -1.07 -8.58
CA LEU A 26 8.52 -0.09 -7.54
C LEU A 26 8.64 1.32 -8.11
N TYR A 27 7.91 2.24 -7.50
CA TYR A 27 8.06 3.67 -7.77
C TYR A 27 9.43 4.11 -7.24
N PRO A 28 10.20 4.91 -7.98
CA PRO A 28 11.60 5.21 -7.63
C PRO A 28 11.76 6.04 -6.36
N ASP A 29 10.74 6.85 -6.01
CA ASP A 29 10.79 7.75 -4.87
C ASP A 29 10.05 7.16 -3.67
N THR A 30 10.69 7.24 -2.50
CA THR A 30 10.05 6.92 -1.21
C THR A 30 9.64 8.22 -0.54
N PRO A 31 8.33 8.55 -0.49
CA PRO A 31 7.87 9.81 0.07
C PRO A 31 7.98 9.82 1.59
N MET A 32 8.23 10.99 2.17
CA MET A 32 7.98 11.22 3.59
C MET A 32 6.49 11.13 3.91
N SER A 33 6.13 10.91 5.18
CA SER A 33 4.73 10.79 5.62
C SER A 33 3.86 12.00 5.22
N GLN A 34 4.45 13.21 5.26
CA GLN A 34 3.77 14.42 4.80
C GLN A 34 3.51 14.38 3.28
N GLU A 35 4.51 14.05 2.49
CA GLU A 35 4.42 13.97 1.02
C GLU A 35 3.42 12.91 0.59
N LEU A 36 3.39 11.76 1.28
CA LEU A 36 2.40 10.72 1.04
C LEU A 36 0.97 11.22 1.26
N GLY A 37 0.76 12.01 2.32
CA GLY A 37 -0.50 12.70 2.56
C GLY A 37 -0.86 13.62 1.40
N GLU A 38 0.06 14.48 0.97
CA GLU A 38 -0.15 15.38 -0.17
C GLU A 38 -0.49 14.61 -1.45
N MET A 39 0.20 13.51 -1.73
CA MET A 39 -0.07 12.65 -2.90
C MET A 39 -1.49 12.07 -2.86
N ILE A 40 -1.96 11.63 -1.68
CA ILE A 40 -3.33 11.14 -1.50
C ILE A 40 -4.35 12.26 -1.72
N PHE A 41 -4.20 13.39 -1.02
CA PHE A 41 -5.17 14.49 -1.08
C PHE A 41 -5.25 15.14 -2.46
N ASN A 42 -4.12 15.27 -3.15
CA ASN A 42 -4.02 15.81 -4.51
C ASN A 42 -4.32 14.78 -5.60
N SER A 43 -4.68 13.54 -5.24
CA SER A 43 -5.04 12.47 -6.19
C SER A 43 -3.91 12.14 -7.18
N ILE A 44 -2.67 12.25 -6.72
CA ILE A 44 -1.47 11.83 -7.45
C ILE A 44 -1.39 10.30 -7.46
N VAL A 45 -1.79 9.66 -6.35
CA VAL A 45 -1.92 8.21 -6.26
C VAL A 45 -3.12 7.74 -7.09
N GLU A 46 -2.88 6.83 -8.03
CA GLU A 46 -3.94 6.29 -8.89
C GLU A 46 -4.81 5.27 -8.13
N GLN A 47 -4.17 4.39 -7.37
CA GLN A 47 -4.84 3.30 -6.63
C GLN A 47 -4.19 3.12 -5.27
N VAL A 48 -5.02 2.80 -4.26
CA VAL A 48 -4.56 2.46 -2.91
C VAL A 48 -4.99 1.04 -2.60
N PHE A 49 -4.04 0.23 -2.17
CA PHE A 49 -4.28 -1.14 -1.73
C PHE A 49 -3.91 -1.30 -0.26
N ILE A 50 -4.60 -2.22 0.41
CA ILE A 50 -4.19 -2.74 1.71
C ILE A 50 -3.89 -4.23 1.61
N CYS A 51 -2.78 -4.63 2.21
CA CYS A 51 -2.40 -6.02 2.40
C CYS A 51 -2.65 -6.41 3.86
N ASN A 52 -3.69 -7.22 4.08
CA ASN A 52 -4.04 -7.78 5.38
C ASN A 52 -3.61 -9.25 5.52
N TYR A 53 -3.18 -9.88 4.43
CA TYR A 53 -2.81 -11.29 4.41
C TYR A 53 -1.68 -11.53 3.43
N GLN A 54 -0.61 -12.14 3.95
CA GLN A 54 0.56 -12.47 3.17
C GLN A 54 1.07 -13.88 3.52
N THR A 55 1.66 -14.50 2.51
CA THR A 55 2.36 -15.78 2.56
C THR A 55 3.80 -15.55 2.09
N GLU A 56 4.62 -16.60 2.10
CA GLU A 56 5.96 -16.55 1.50
C GLU A 56 5.93 -16.20 0.01
N GLN A 57 4.86 -16.59 -0.70
CA GLN A 57 4.79 -16.47 -2.16
C GLN A 57 3.99 -15.26 -2.62
N LYS A 58 2.99 -14.84 -1.85
CA LYS A 58 1.99 -13.85 -2.28
C LYS A 58 1.53 -12.94 -1.16
N SER A 59 1.29 -11.68 -1.51
CA SER A 59 0.55 -10.71 -0.68
C SER A 59 -0.81 -10.46 -1.33
N LYS A 60 -1.91 -10.70 -0.61
CA LYS A 60 -3.26 -10.42 -1.13
C LYS A 60 -3.58 -8.95 -0.90
N LEU A 61 -4.04 -8.29 -1.95
CA LEU A 61 -4.36 -6.87 -1.94
C LEU A 61 -5.86 -6.65 -2.03
N GLU A 62 -6.35 -5.75 -1.20
CA GLU A 62 -7.72 -5.24 -1.25
C GLU A 62 -7.67 -3.77 -1.69
N LEU A 63 -8.42 -3.44 -2.74
CA LEU A 63 -8.50 -2.06 -3.23
C LEU A 63 -9.28 -1.21 -2.22
N LEU A 64 -8.68 -0.10 -1.81
CA LEU A 64 -9.32 0.90 -0.98
C LEU A 64 -9.85 2.06 -1.84
N SER A 65 -11.01 2.59 -1.43
CA SER A 65 -11.51 3.86 -1.95
C SER A 65 -10.60 4.98 -1.48
N ILE A 66 -10.09 5.78 -2.42
CA ILE A 66 -9.26 6.95 -2.09
C ILE A 66 -10.01 7.95 -1.19
N ASN A 67 -11.34 8.05 -1.33
CA ASN A 67 -12.16 8.94 -0.50
C ASN A 67 -12.23 8.43 0.94
N ASP A 68 -12.31 7.10 1.12
CA ASP A 68 -12.35 6.48 2.44
C ASP A 68 -10.99 6.70 3.13
N VAL A 69 -9.90 6.49 2.38
CA VAL A 69 -8.53 6.79 2.86
C VAL A 69 -8.37 8.24 3.27
N LYS A 70 -8.86 9.19 2.45
CA LYS A 70 -8.86 10.63 2.80
C LYS A 70 -9.65 10.92 4.07
N SER A 71 -10.83 10.32 4.22
CA SER A 71 -11.70 10.52 5.38
C SER A 71 -11.10 9.98 6.68
N GLU A 72 -10.35 8.87 6.59
CA GLU A 72 -9.72 8.21 7.74
C GLU A 72 -8.25 8.64 7.93
N TRP A 73 -7.71 9.54 7.10
CA TRP A 73 -6.27 9.85 7.06
C TRP A 73 -5.70 10.21 8.43
N TYR A 74 -6.31 11.20 9.10
CA TYR A 74 -5.81 11.72 10.37
C TYR A 74 -6.10 10.80 11.57
N SER A 75 -7.12 9.94 11.48
CA SER A 75 -7.51 9.06 12.57
C SER A 75 -6.84 7.68 12.51
N LYS A 76 -6.48 7.20 11.32
CA LYS A 76 -6.03 5.83 11.10
C LYS A 76 -4.64 5.73 10.47
N TYR A 77 -4.33 6.55 9.47
CA TYR A 77 -3.13 6.34 8.65
C TYR A 77 -1.94 7.22 9.07
N LYS A 78 -2.13 8.54 9.17
CA LYS A 78 -1.04 9.53 9.34
C LYS A 78 -0.03 9.18 10.45
N TYR A 79 -0.53 8.70 11.58
CA TYR A 79 0.27 8.39 12.78
C TYR A 79 0.63 6.92 12.91
N ASN A 80 0.16 6.06 12.00
CA ASN A 80 0.45 4.64 11.98
C ASN A 80 1.24 4.23 10.73
N ILE A 81 1.74 5.17 9.93
CA ILE A 81 2.62 4.85 8.79
C ILE A 81 4.05 4.69 9.30
N CYS A 82 4.66 3.56 9.00
CA CYS A 82 6.07 3.29 9.19
C CYS A 82 6.78 3.31 7.82
N LEU A 83 7.80 4.15 7.70
CA LEU A 83 8.63 4.26 6.48
C LEU A 83 10.00 3.61 6.65
N ASP A 84 10.31 3.16 7.86
CA ASP A 84 11.52 2.41 8.17
C ASP A 84 11.29 0.90 7.91
N ASP A 85 12.39 0.15 7.79
CA ASP A 85 12.34 -1.31 7.58
C ASP A 85 11.93 -2.08 8.85
N GLU A 86 11.90 -1.42 10.00
CA GLU A 86 11.58 -2.00 11.31
C GLU A 86 10.61 -1.10 12.08
N ALA A 87 9.69 -1.72 12.82
CA ALA A 87 8.68 -1.02 13.61
C ALA A 87 8.56 -1.62 15.02
N TYR A 88 8.62 -0.78 16.05
CA TYR A 88 8.22 -1.15 17.40
C TYR A 88 6.76 -0.72 17.62
N LEU A 89 5.85 -1.68 17.78
CA LEU A 89 4.40 -1.41 17.87
C LEU A 89 4.02 -0.44 19.00
N ASN A 90 4.82 -0.36 20.06
CA ASN A 90 4.61 0.58 21.17
C ASN A 90 4.78 2.06 20.76
N ASP A 91 5.44 2.34 19.65
CA ASP A 91 5.63 3.69 19.12
C ASP A 91 4.41 4.16 18.32
N PHE A 92 3.46 3.25 18.03
CA PHE A 92 2.29 3.53 17.20
C PHE A 92 0.98 3.52 18.00
N PRO A 93 0.07 4.47 17.73
CA PRO A 93 -1.26 4.48 18.32
C PRO A 93 -2.02 3.15 18.15
N ASN A 94 -2.56 2.64 19.26
CA ASN A 94 -3.32 1.38 19.29
C ASN A 94 -2.53 0.12 18.91
N GLY A 95 -1.19 0.20 18.87
CA GLY A 95 -0.34 -0.98 18.72
C GLY A 95 -0.31 -1.60 17.32
N TYR A 96 -0.53 -0.81 16.27
CA TYR A 96 -0.43 -1.27 14.88
C TYR A 96 0.27 -0.24 14.00
N CYS A 97 0.88 -0.68 12.89
CA CYS A 97 1.39 0.22 11.87
C CYS A 97 1.06 -0.29 10.44
N PHE A 98 1.34 0.56 9.46
CA PHE A 98 1.32 0.26 8.04
C PHE A 98 2.71 0.52 7.48
N PHE A 99 3.38 -0.52 6.98
CA PHE A 99 4.51 -0.32 6.09
C PHE A 99 3.98 0.12 4.72
N VAL A 100 4.74 0.97 4.04
CA VAL A 100 4.33 1.58 2.78
C VAL A 100 5.26 1.16 1.67
N GLU A 101 4.69 0.68 0.56
CA GLU A 101 5.39 0.58 -0.71
C GLU A 101 4.66 1.38 -1.78
N LEU A 102 5.42 2.10 -2.59
CA LEU A 102 4.91 2.69 -3.82
C LEU A 102 5.32 1.83 -5.01
N TRP A 103 4.34 1.57 -5.86
CA TRP A 103 4.49 0.84 -7.11
C TRP A 103 4.19 1.78 -8.27
N GLU A 104 4.78 1.52 -9.44
CA GLU A 104 4.50 2.32 -10.64
C GLU A 104 3.52 1.59 -11.55
N SER A 105 2.38 2.21 -11.86
CA SER A 105 1.46 1.69 -12.88
C SER A 105 2.10 1.71 -14.27
N GLU A 106 1.49 1.05 -15.24
CA GLU A 106 1.93 1.12 -16.65
C GLU A 106 1.93 2.54 -17.23
N LYS A 107 1.18 3.47 -16.63
CA LYS A 107 1.11 4.88 -17.04
C LYS A 107 2.15 5.77 -16.35
N GLY A 108 2.98 5.21 -15.47
CA GLY A 108 3.92 5.97 -14.66
C GLY A 108 3.32 6.60 -13.40
N ALA A 109 2.04 6.37 -13.12
CA ALA A 109 1.38 6.91 -11.93
C ALA A 109 1.64 6.02 -10.70
N PRO A 110 1.80 6.61 -9.50
CA PRO A 110 2.06 5.86 -8.28
C PRO A 110 0.82 5.09 -7.80
N ILE A 111 1.05 3.86 -7.36
CA ILE A 111 0.12 2.97 -6.68
C ILE A 111 0.63 2.80 -5.25
N LEU A 112 -0.22 3.08 -4.27
CA LEU A 112 0.10 2.95 -2.86
C LEU A 112 -0.30 1.56 -2.36
N VAL A 113 0.61 0.84 -1.73
CA VAL A 113 0.33 -0.42 -1.02
C VAL A 113 0.65 -0.25 0.46
N LEU A 114 -0.36 -0.49 1.30
CA LEU A 114 -0.26 -0.45 2.76
C LEU A 114 -0.20 -1.87 3.32
N PHE A 115 0.88 -2.23 3.99
CA PHE A 115 1.00 -3.54 4.66
C PHE A 115 0.68 -3.40 6.14
N HIS A 116 -0.48 -3.92 6.54
CA HIS A 116 -0.91 -3.83 7.93
C HIS A 116 -0.10 -4.78 8.82
N TYR A 117 0.45 -4.24 9.90
CA TYR A 117 1.24 -4.96 10.90
C TYR A 117 0.69 -4.67 12.29
N HIS A 118 0.45 -5.72 13.07
CA HIS A 118 -0.15 -5.70 14.41
C HIS A 118 0.41 -6.84 15.26
#